data_AF-A0A843BIS3-F1
#
_entry.id   AF-A0A843BIS3-F1
#
_cell.length_a   1.000
_cell.length_b   1.000
_cell.length_c   1.000
_cell.angle_alpha   90.00
_cell.angle_beta   90.00
_cell.angle_gamma   90.00
#
_symmetry.space_group_name_H-M   'P 1'
#
loop_
_entity.id
_entity.type
_entity.pdbx_description
1 polymer ?
#
loop_
_entity_poly.entity_id
_entity_poly.type
_entity_poly.pdbx_seq_one_letter_code
_entity_poly.pdbx_strand_id
1 'polypeptide(L)'
;MKTSMLTMIVGFFLSVLWIGYLWIGYLSFSMGNEVMVDGITVSTTIVTTLSTVFSIVSWSLFSWATHNINSRGVMLSVIAGIAVIVPFSGDLGPMTAILVGIVTGFAAYMIQKKIENPTRNKPLVIGITTIVASYAVLFLMIVSVQSTVHVWDTGDGIDAWTGIQIDDVSLMVQIADTESKRVRGLMFQEQLPYDKGMLFVFEESGNYPIWMHNMKFPLDVIWFDKNGNAVHIEKNLLPCKTVDTNTCQKFLPSAEANYVLEVASGFVEKHRITKDSNLYLDSIPIEIISKGAVIEGNEILDAKNRCLNHGHIWNNNDTCTLTSVFPGVSGMGLKYGKYVSGTFLENEN
;
A
#
# COMPACT_ATOMS: atom_id res chain seq x y z
N MET A 1 32.15 37.11 -26.02
CA MET A 1 30.82 36.52 -26.33
C MET A 1 30.85 34.98 -26.44
N LYS A 2 31.72 34.37 -27.27
CA LYS A 2 31.78 32.90 -27.44
C LYS A 2 32.08 32.11 -26.16
N THR A 3 32.98 32.58 -25.29
CA THR A 3 33.33 31.91 -24.02
C THR A 3 32.19 31.94 -23.00
N SER A 4 31.51 33.08 -22.84
CA SER A 4 30.34 33.21 -21.94
C SER A 4 29.13 32.39 -22.39
N MET A 5 28.93 32.26 -23.70
CA MET A 5 27.86 31.44 -24.26
C MET A 5 28.17 29.94 -24.09
N LEU A 6 29.44 29.56 -24.29
CA LEU A 6 29.90 28.19 -24.07
C LEU A 6 29.77 27.77 -22.59
N THR A 7 30.14 28.63 -21.65
CA THR A 7 29.97 28.35 -20.21
C THR A 7 28.51 28.22 -19.80
N MET A 8 27.61 28.97 -20.43
CA MET A 8 26.17 28.89 -20.16
C MET A 8 25.58 27.56 -20.69
N ILE A 9 25.98 27.15 -21.90
CA ILE A 9 25.55 25.88 -22.51
C ILE A 9 26.09 24.69 -21.69
N VAL A 10 27.38 24.71 -21.35
CA VAL A 10 28.01 23.65 -20.53
C VAL A 10 27.35 23.57 -19.15
N GLY A 11 27.07 24.72 -18.52
CA GLY A 11 26.37 24.76 -17.23
C GLY A 11 24.94 24.19 -17.30
N PHE A 12 24.23 24.44 -18.40
CA PHE A 12 22.91 23.85 -18.64
C PHE A 12 22.99 22.33 -18.79
N PHE A 13 23.89 21.80 -19.61
CA PHE A 13 24.05 20.35 -19.79
C PHE A 13 24.46 19.63 -18.49
N LEU A 14 25.38 20.22 -17.72
CA LEU A 14 25.76 19.69 -16.40
C LEU A 14 24.58 19.66 -15.43
N SER A 15 23.72 20.68 -15.45
CA SER A 15 22.53 20.71 -14.59
C SER A 15 21.51 19.63 -14.94
N VAL A 16 21.31 19.33 -16.23
CA VAL A 16 20.41 18.26 -16.68
C VAL A 16 20.94 16.89 -16.29
N LEU A 17 22.25 16.65 -16.47
CA LEU A 17 22.90 15.40 -16.05
C LEU A 17 22.80 15.22 -14.53
N TRP A 18 23.01 16.29 -13.77
CA TRP A 18 22.92 16.25 -12.31
C TRP A 18 21.50 15.95 -11.82
N ILE A 19 20.48 16.54 -12.45
CA ILE A 19 19.07 16.21 -12.17
C ILE A 19 18.78 14.74 -12.48
N GLY A 20 19.29 14.21 -13.59
CA GLY A 20 19.15 12.80 -13.94
C GLY A 20 19.78 11.87 -12.89
N TYR A 21 20.98 12.21 -12.40
CA TYR A 21 21.63 11.44 -11.33
C TYR A 21 20.87 11.49 -10.01
N LEU A 22 20.38 12.67 -9.61
CA LEU A 22 19.54 12.80 -8.43
C LEU A 22 18.26 11.98 -8.55
N TRP A 23 17.65 12.00 -9.73
CA TRP A 23 16.43 11.23 -10.01
C TRP A 23 16.66 9.73 -9.85
N ILE A 24 17.70 9.20 -10.51
CA ILE A 24 18.06 7.78 -10.48
C ILE A 24 18.45 7.35 -9.05
N GLY A 25 19.32 8.12 -8.40
CA GLY A 25 19.73 7.83 -7.02
C GLY A 25 18.55 7.85 -6.05
N TYR A 26 17.57 8.72 -6.30
CA TYR A 26 16.37 8.79 -5.48
C TYR A 26 15.42 7.62 -5.73
N LEU A 27 15.22 7.19 -6.98
CA LEU A 27 14.47 5.96 -7.26
C LEU A 27 15.08 4.78 -6.48
N SER A 28 16.40 4.66 -6.47
CA SER A 28 17.09 3.63 -5.67
C SER A 28 16.92 3.81 -4.16
N PHE A 29 16.87 5.04 -3.64
CA PHE A 29 16.63 5.31 -2.22
C PHE A 29 15.18 5.01 -1.81
N SER A 30 14.21 5.42 -2.62
CA SER A 30 12.78 5.16 -2.41
C SER A 30 12.48 3.66 -2.44
N MET A 31 13.13 2.91 -3.34
CA MET A 31 13.01 1.45 -3.43
C MET A 31 13.82 0.72 -2.35
N GLY A 32 14.87 1.33 -1.80
CA GLY A 32 15.81 0.69 -0.87
C GLY A 32 15.42 0.79 0.61
N ASN A 33 14.40 1.58 0.94
CA ASN A 33 13.88 1.70 2.31
C ASN A 33 12.95 0.53 2.69
N GLU A 34 12.52 -0.27 1.72
CA GLU A 34 11.64 -1.41 1.91
C GLU A 34 12.40 -2.71 1.61
N VAL A 35 12.19 -3.73 2.45
CA VAL A 35 12.88 -5.03 2.35
C VAL A 35 12.35 -5.87 1.16
N MET A 36 11.29 -5.40 0.50
CA MET A 36 10.55 -6.10 -0.56
C MET A 36 10.04 -5.11 -1.61
N VAL A 37 9.94 -5.53 -2.87
CA VAL A 37 9.31 -4.72 -3.95
C VAL A 37 7.81 -4.97 -3.91
N ASP A 38 7.05 -4.05 -3.33
CA ASP A 38 5.60 -4.15 -3.16
C ASP A 38 4.84 -2.99 -3.85
N GLY A 39 3.52 -2.92 -3.63
CA GLY A 39 2.68 -1.83 -4.16
C GLY A 39 3.00 -0.45 -3.55
N ILE A 40 3.61 -0.41 -2.36
CA ILE A 40 4.03 0.81 -1.69
C ILE A 40 5.28 1.37 -2.40
N THR A 41 6.21 0.51 -2.80
CA THR A 41 7.37 0.90 -3.64
C THR A 41 6.95 1.55 -4.97
N VAL A 42 5.90 1.03 -5.62
CA VAL A 42 5.39 1.58 -6.90
C VAL A 42 4.66 2.90 -6.69
N SER A 43 3.80 2.98 -5.67
CA SER A 43 3.03 4.20 -5.38
C SER A 43 3.92 5.35 -4.93
N THR A 44 4.92 5.10 -4.08
CA THR A 44 5.94 6.08 -3.65
C THR A 44 6.71 6.65 -4.85
N THR A 45 7.04 5.79 -5.82
CA THR A 45 7.69 6.20 -7.08
C THR A 45 6.78 7.11 -7.92
N ILE A 46 5.51 6.76 -8.09
CA ILE A 46 4.54 7.53 -8.88
C ILE A 46 4.27 8.89 -8.22
N VAL A 47 4.02 8.91 -6.92
CA VAL A 47 3.75 10.12 -6.13
C VAL A 47 4.93 11.09 -6.18
N THR A 48 6.15 10.59 -6.02
CA THR A 48 7.35 11.43 -6.13
C THR A 48 7.54 11.97 -7.55
N THR A 49 7.29 11.13 -8.56
CA THR A 49 7.33 11.51 -9.99
C THR A 49 6.37 12.65 -10.28
N LEU A 50 5.12 12.49 -9.89
CA LEU A 50 4.07 13.49 -10.10
C LEU A 50 4.40 14.80 -9.37
N SER A 51 4.74 14.75 -8.08
CA SER A 51 5.09 15.95 -7.30
C SER A 51 6.22 16.74 -7.97
N THR A 52 7.28 16.06 -8.41
CA THR A 52 8.43 16.73 -9.03
C THR A 52 8.07 17.34 -10.38
N VAL A 53 7.33 16.62 -11.23
CA VAL A 53 6.89 17.13 -12.53
C VAL A 53 6.02 18.38 -12.35
N PHE A 54 5.05 18.34 -11.45
CA PHE A 54 4.16 19.48 -11.21
C PHE A 54 4.87 20.65 -10.53
N SER A 55 5.90 20.41 -9.74
CA SER A 55 6.80 21.46 -9.21
C SER A 55 7.57 22.16 -10.33
N ILE A 56 8.17 21.41 -11.25
CA ILE A 56 8.88 21.98 -12.40
C ILE A 56 7.92 22.79 -13.28
N VAL A 57 6.72 22.23 -13.56
CA VAL A 57 5.70 22.90 -14.39
C VAL A 57 5.23 24.19 -13.72
N SER A 58 4.91 24.15 -12.42
CA SER A 58 4.50 25.32 -11.67
C SER A 58 5.57 26.42 -11.70
N TRP A 59 6.81 26.08 -11.37
CA TRP A 59 7.92 27.03 -11.44
C TRP A 59 8.09 27.62 -12.86
N SER A 60 8.00 26.78 -13.89
CA SER A 60 8.16 27.18 -15.29
C SER A 60 7.07 28.17 -15.72
N LEU A 61 5.82 27.94 -15.32
CA LEU A 61 4.69 28.83 -15.60
C LEU A 61 4.88 30.21 -14.95
N PHE A 62 5.30 30.26 -13.69
CA PHE A 62 5.52 31.53 -12.98
C PHE A 62 6.77 32.28 -13.46
N SER A 63 7.84 31.55 -13.78
CA SER A 63 9.05 32.13 -14.38
C SER A 63 8.75 32.74 -15.75
N TRP A 64 7.97 32.02 -16.58
CA TRP A 64 7.51 32.51 -17.89
C TRP A 64 6.63 33.75 -17.77
N ALA A 65 5.63 33.74 -16.86
CA ALA A 65 4.72 34.86 -16.63
C ALA A 65 5.43 36.15 -16.17
N THR A 66 6.65 36.05 -15.63
CA THR A 66 7.43 37.20 -15.16
C THR A 66 8.66 37.50 -16.02
N HIS A 67 8.78 36.84 -17.18
CA HIS A 67 9.88 36.98 -18.14
C HIS A 67 11.28 36.82 -17.52
N ASN A 68 11.41 36.04 -16.45
CA ASN A 68 12.67 35.89 -15.71
C ASN A 68 13.09 34.41 -15.66
N ILE A 69 13.59 33.94 -16.80
CA ILE A 69 13.98 32.54 -17.01
C ILE A 69 15.44 32.36 -16.59
N ASN A 70 15.66 31.64 -15.50
CA ASN A 70 17.00 31.34 -14.99
C ASN A 70 17.14 29.84 -14.70
N SER A 71 18.24 29.22 -15.13
CA SER A 71 18.46 27.77 -14.99
C SER A 71 18.56 27.32 -13.54
N ARG A 72 18.98 28.20 -12.62
CA ARG A 72 19.07 27.93 -11.18
C ARG A 72 17.70 27.65 -10.54
N GLY A 73 16.63 28.24 -11.07
CA GLY A 73 15.29 28.05 -10.53
C GLY A 73 14.73 26.66 -10.79
N VAL A 74 15.03 26.06 -11.95
CA VAL A 74 14.66 24.67 -12.29
C VAL A 74 15.23 23.70 -11.25
N MET A 75 16.50 23.89 -10.88
CA MET A 75 17.17 23.04 -9.89
C MET A 75 16.52 23.17 -8.51
N LEU A 76 16.17 24.40 -8.10
CA LEU A 76 15.46 24.64 -6.84
C LEU A 76 14.08 23.99 -6.82
N SER A 77 13.33 24.01 -7.92
CA SER A 77 12.01 23.37 -7.99
C SER A 77 12.08 21.84 -7.88
N VAL A 78 13.10 21.21 -8.48
CA VAL A 78 13.31 19.75 -8.37
C VAL A 78 13.61 19.37 -6.93
N ILE A 79 14.56 20.07 -6.29
CA ILE A 79 14.97 19.79 -4.91
C ILE A 79 13.79 20.01 -3.95
N ALA A 80 13.04 21.10 -4.11
CA ALA A 80 11.89 21.41 -3.26
C ALA A 80 10.75 20.39 -3.42
N GLY A 81 10.43 20.01 -4.66
CA GLY A 81 9.35 19.05 -4.95
C GLY A 81 9.63 17.67 -4.37
N ILE A 82 10.88 17.20 -4.45
CA ILE A 82 11.32 15.95 -3.82
C ILE A 82 11.31 16.10 -2.30
N ALA A 83 12.03 17.08 -1.74
CA ALA A 83 12.24 17.21 -0.29
C ALA A 83 10.93 17.27 0.52
N VAL A 84 9.87 17.85 -0.06
CA VAL A 84 8.58 17.99 0.60
C VAL A 84 7.76 16.70 0.54
N ILE A 85 7.83 15.94 -0.56
CA ILE A 85 7.02 14.73 -0.74
C ILE A 85 7.64 13.50 -0.07
N VAL A 86 8.98 13.42 0.05
CA VAL A 86 9.70 12.25 0.60
C VAL A 86 9.14 11.72 1.92
N PRO A 87 8.96 12.52 2.99
CA PRO A 87 8.51 11.98 4.27
C PRO A 87 7.07 11.44 4.25
N PHE A 88 6.32 11.71 3.17
CA PHE A 88 4.91 11.38 3.03
C PHE A 88 4.63 10.54 1.77
N SER A 89 5.65 10.08 1.06
CA SER A 89 5.46 9.40 -0.24
C SER A 89 4.73 8.06 -0.12
N GLY A 90 4.77 7.42 1.06
CA GLY A 90 4.06 6.17 1.33
C GLY A 90 2.59 6.33 1.71
N ASP A 91 2.18 7.52 2.15
CA ASP A 91 0.83 7.75 2.70
C ASP A 91 -0.05 8.61 1.77
N LEU A 92 0.56 9.28 0.78
CA LEU A 92 -0.13 10.25 -0.08
C LEU A 92 -0.59 9.65 -1.40
N GLY A 93 -1.76 10.09 -1.86
CA GLY A 93 -2.28 9.75 -3.19
C GLY A 93 -1.68 10.59 -4.33
N PRO A 94 -1.89 10.18 -5.60
CA PRO A 94 -1.47 10.94 -6.78
C PRO A 94 -1.99 12.38 -6.82
N MET A 95 -3.25 12.62 -6.43
CA MET A 95 -3.84 13.97 -6.47
C MET A 95 -3.20 14.91 -5.46
N THR A 96 -2.90 14.40 -4.26
CA THR A 96 -2.17 15.18 -3.25
C THR A 96 -0.76 15.49 -3.71
N ALA A 97 -0.09 14.56 -4.41
CA ALA A 97 1.23 14.79 -4.99
C ALA A 97 1.24 15.96 -5.99
N ILE A 98 0.21 16.05 -6.83
CA ILE A 98 0.04 17.16 -7.79
C ILE A 98 -0.07 18.50 -7.06
N LEU A 99 -0.92 18.57 -6.03
CA LEU A 99 -1.11 19.80 -5.24
C LEU A 99 0.18 20.21 -4.52
N VAL A 100 0.87 19.26 -3.88
CA VAL A 100 2.18 19.47 -3.26
C VAL A 100 3.17 20.01 -4.29
N GLY A 101 3.24 19.39 -5.46
CA GLY A 101 4.11 19.84 -6.55
C GLY A 101 3.83 21.28 -6.96
N ILE A 102 2.57 21.64 -7.21
CA ILE A 102 2.21 23.01 -7.62
C ILE A 102 2.65 24.05 -6.57
N VAL A 103 2.39 23.78 -5.30
CA VAL A 103 2.68 24.70 -4.20
C VAL A 103 4.19 24.84 -3.97
N THR A 104 4.92 23.73 -4.01
CA THR A 104 6.38 23.72 -3.84
C THR A 104 7.11 24.39 -5.01
N GLY A 105 6.62 24.22 -6.24
CA GLY A 105 7.14 24.91 -7.42
C GLY A 105 6.98 26.44 -7.34
N PHE A 106 5.84 26.93 -6.83
CA PHE A 106 5.62 28.35 -6.60
C PHE A 106 6.55 28.90 -5.51
N ALA A 107 6.73 28.17 -4.42
CA ALA A 107 7.67 28.54 -3.36
C ALA A 107 9.12 28.63 -3.87
N ALA A 108 9.54 27.67 -4.69
CA ALA A 108 10.87 27.68 -5.32
C ALA A 108 11.10 28.92 -6.19
N TYR A 109 10.08 29.36 -6.94
CA TYR A 109 10.14 30.60 -7.72
C TYR A 109 10.34 31.84 -6.84
N MET A 110 9.63 31.93 -5.71
CA MET A 110 9.75 33.05 -4.77
C MET A 110 11.14 33.13 -4.12
N ILE A 111 11.72 31.97 -3.78
CA ILE A 111 13.10 31.88 -3.28
C ILE A 111 14.10 32.34 -4.34
N GLN A 112 13.98 31.86 -5.58
CA GLN A 112 14.86 32.27 -6.68
C GLN A 112 14.84 33.80 -6.85
N LYS A 113 13.66 34.41 -6.86
CA LYS A 113 13.51 35.87 -7.02
C LYS A 113 14.20 36.67 -5.91
N LYS A 114 14.30 36.11 -4.70
CA LYS A 114 15.07 36.71 -3.61
C LYS A 114 16.57 36.56 -3.82
N ILE A 115 17.04 35.38 -4.26
CA ILE A 115 18.46 35.13 -4.53
C ILE A 115 18.98 36.10 -5.59
N GLU A 116 18.19 36.38 -6.62
CA GLU A 116 18.55 37.32 -7.68
C GLU A 116 18.52 38.80 -7.22
N ASN A 117 17.67 39.16 -6.26
CA ASN A 117 17.52 40.54 -5.78
C ASN A 117 17.56 40.60 -4.23
N PRO A 118 18.76 40.53 -3.63
CA PRO A 118 18.94 40.38 -2.19
C PRO A 118 18.53 41.62 -1.37
N THR A 119 18.51 42.81 -1.96
CA THR A 119 18.13 44.07 -1.30
C THR A 119 16.63 44.18 -0.99
N ARG A 120 15.79 43.35 -1.61
CA ARG A 120 14.33 43.36 -1.41
C ARG A 120 13.94 42.28 -0.41
N ASN A 121 13.49 42.65 0.79
CA ASN A 121 13.09 41.67 1.83
C ASN A 121 11.69 41.07 1.63
N LYS A 122 10.81 41.78 0.92
CA LYS A 122 9.43 41.33 0.62
C LYS A 122 9.35 39.92 -0.01
N PRO A 123 10.13 39.55 -1.05
CA PRO A 123 10.04 38.21 -1.65
C PRO A 123 10.51 37.07 -0.73
N LEU A 124 11.47 37.29 0.18
CA LEU A 124 11.93 36.25 1.12
C LEU A 124 10.87 35.92 2.17
N VAL A 125 10.29 36.96 2.77
CA VAL A 125 9.26 36.79 3.80
C VAL A 125 8.04 36.11 3.18
N ILE A 126 7.64 36.51 1.97
CA ILE A 126 6.54 35.86 1.27
C ILE A 126 6.92 34.41 0.94
N GLY A 127 8.13 34.12 0.45
CA GLY A 127 8.58 32.74 0.16
C GLY A 127 8.57 31.83 1.40
N ILE A 128 9.18 32.26 2.50
CA ILE A 128 9.23 31.48 3.75
C ILE A 128 7.82 31.31 4.33
N THR A 129 7.01 32.38 4.36
CA THR A 129 5.62 32.27 4.86
C THR A 129 4.76 31.39 3.97
N THR A 130 4.94 31.39 2.64
CA THR A 130 4.26 30.45 1.75
C THR A 130 4.69 29.01 1.97
N ILE A 131 5.97 28.75 2.28
CA ILE A 131 6.47 27.40 2.59
C ILE A 131 5.89 26.93 3.91
N VAL A 132 5.99 27.74 4.97
CA VAL A 132 5.46 27.39 6.30
C VAL A 132 3.93 27.23 6.24
N ALA A 133 3.22 28.09 5.52
CA ALA A 133 1.78 27.94 5.30
C ALA A 133 1.46 26.70 4.47
N SER A 134 2.25 26.37 3.44
CA SER A 134 2.05 25.14 2.68
C SER A 134 2.28 23.89 3.51
N TYR A 135 3.30 23.88 4.37
CA TYR A 135 3.56 22.78 5.28
C TYR A 135 2.46 22.67 6.35
N ALA A 136 1.96 23.78 6.87
CA ALA A 136 0.86 23.78 7.83
C ALA A 136 -0.47 23.30 7.23
N VAL A 137 -0.79 23.75 6.01
CA VAL A 137 -1.98 23.31 5.27
C VAL A 137 -1.85 21.84 4.85
N LEU A 138 -0.68 21.41 4.38
CA LEU A 138 -0.43 20.00 4.07
C LEU A 138 -0.50 19.12 5.30
N PHE A 139 0.06 19.55 6.43
CA PHE A 139 -0.03 18.83 7.69
C PHE A 139 -1.48 18.71 8.18
N LEU A 140 -2.26 19.80 8.12
CA LEU A 140 -3.70 19.77 8.46
C LEU A 140 -4.50 18.90 7.48
N MET A 141 -4.16 18.93 6.19
CA MET A 141 -4.80 18.10 5.17
C MET A 141 -4.46 16.62 5.37
N ILE A 142 -3.20 16.28 5.69
CA ILE A 142 -2.76 14.92 6.01
C ILE A 142 -3.43 14.40 7.28
N VAL A 143 -3.52 15.20 8.34
CA VAL A 143 -4.25 14.84 9.58
C VAL A 143 -5.75 14.65 9.30
N SER A 144 -6.34 15.45 8.40
CA SER A 144 -7.73 15.27 7.97
C SER A 144 -7.94 14.08 7.03
N VAL A 145 -6.90 13.67 6.29
CA VAL A 145 -6.95 12.50 5.39
C VAL A 145 -6.70 11.21 6.16
N GLN A 146 -5.88 11.22 7.23
CA GLN A 146 -5.71 10.07 8.14
C GLN A 146 -7.01 9.68 8.87
N SER A 147 -8.01 10.56 8.90
CA SER A 147 -9.34 10.27 9.45
C SER A 147 -10.33 9.72 8.41
N THR A 148 -9.93 9.63 7.14
CA THR A 148 -10.69 8.97 6.07
C THR A 148 -9.84 7.85 5.50
N VAL A 149 -10.27 6.60 5.67
CA VAL A 149 -9.68 5.41 5.06
C VAL A 149 -9.23 5.72 3.63
N HIS A 150 -7.93 5.62 3.36
CA HIS A 150 -7.31 6.11 2.13
C HIS A 150 -8.00 5.54 0.88
N VAL A 151 -8.67 6.40 0.12
CA VAL A 151 -9.37 6.07 -1.15
C VAL A 151 -8.39 6.01 -2.35
N TRP A 152 -7.08 6.09 -2.10
CA TRP A 152 -6.03 5.86 -3.09
C TRP A 152 -5.38 4.49 -2.89
N ASP A 153 -6.21 3.45 -2.84
CA ASP A 153 -5.80 2.08 -3.15
C ASP A 153 -5.53 1.97 -4.66
N THR A 154 -4.43 2.60 -5.12
CA THR A 154 -3.84 2.34 -6.44
C THR A 154 -2.82 1.19 -6.38
N GLY A 155 -2.92 0.32 -5.36
CA GLY A 155 -2.13 -0.89 -5.28
C GLY A 155 -1.73 -1.27 -3.86
N ASP A 156 -2.62 -1.96 -3.15
CA ASP A 156 -2.20 -3.13 -2.36
C ASP A 156 -1.60 -4.21 -3.29
N GLY A 157 -0.52 -3.89 -4.02
CA GLY A 157 -0.06 -4.69 -5.15
C GLY A 157 -1.09 -4.71 -6.29
N ILE A 158 -0.69 -4.69 -7.55
CA ILE A 158 -0.65 -5.96 -8.25
C ILE A 158 -0.51 -7.18 -7.33
N ASP A 159 -1.63 -7.80 -6.95
CA ASP A 159 -1.80 -9.25 -6.89
C ASP A 159 -0.56 -10.04 -6.44
N ALA A 160 -0.06 -9.77 -5.21
CA ALA A 160 0.99 -10.60 -4.65
C ALA A 160 0.41 -12.02 -4.50
N TRP A 161 0.82 -12.90 -5.41
CA TRP A 161 0.37 -14.28 -5.42
C TRP A 161 1.03 -15.01 -4.25
N THR A 162 0.20 -15.41 -3.30
CA THR A 162 0.61 -16.23 -2.17
C THR A 162 0.36 -17.69 -2.52
N GLY A 163 1.38 -18.53 -2.40
CA GLY A 163 1.21 -19.96 -2.57
C GLY A 163 0.48 -20.53 -1.37
N ILE A 164 -0.68 -21.12 -1.58
CA ILE A 164 -1.41 -21.89 -0.58
C ILE A 164 -1.45 -23.36 -0.97
N GLN A 165 -1.72 -24.21 0.03
CA GLN A 165 -1.87 -25.64 -0.19
C GLN A 165 -3.21 -26.13 0.37
N ILE A 166 -3.94 -26.89 -0.45
CA ILE A 166 -5.19 -27.56 -0.07
C ILE A 166 -4.96 -29.05 -0.31
N ASP A 167 -4.98 -29.85 0.74
CA ASP A 167 -4.53 -31.25 0.69
C ASP A 167 -3.14 -31.35 0.01
N ASP A 168 -3.05 -32.03 -1.14
CA ASP A 168 -1.81 -32.15 -1.92
C ASP A 168 -1.70 -31.16 -3.10
N VAL A 169 -2.60 -30.18 -3.17
CA VAL A 169 -2.72 -29.25 -4.31
C VAL A 169 -2.19 -27.87 -3.94
N SER A 170 -1.14 -27.43 -4.63
CA SER A 170 -0.63 -26.06 -4.52
C SER A 170 -1.36 -25.11 -5.48
N LEU A 171 -1.77 -23.96 -4.96
CA LEU A 171 -2.50 -22.93 -5.69
C LEU A 171 -1.91 -21.55 -5.38
N MET A 172 -1.85 -20.67 -6.37
CA MET A 172 -1.44 -19.28 -6.15
C MET A 172 -2.66 -18.39 -5.95
N VAL A 173 -2.76 -17.68 -4.83
CA VAL A 173 -3.93 -16.85 -4.51
C VAL A 173 -3.60 -15.40 -4.23
N GLN A 174 -4.53 -14.52 -4.60
CA GLN A 174 -4.55 -13.14 -4.09
C GLN A 174 -5.26 -13.11 -2.74
N ILE A 175 -4.78 -12.30 -1.80
CA ILE A 175 -5.36 -12.20 -0.47
C ILE A 175 -6.29 -10.99 -0.38
N ALA A 176 -7.56 -11.24 -0.06
CA ALA A 176 -8.58 -10.23 0.20
C ALA A 176 -8.87 -10.12 1.71
N ASP A 177 -8.00 -9.40 2.41
CA ASP A 177 -8.04 -9.20 3.87
C ASP A 177 -8.74 -7.89 4.29
N THR A 178 -8.96 -6.95 3.38
CA THR A 178 -9.66 -5.67 3.63
C THR A 178 -11.06 -5.66 3.02
N GLU A 179 -11.98 -4.87 3.57
CA GLU A 179 -13.34 -4.74 3.04
C GLU A 179 -13.33 -4.34 1.56
N SER A 180 -12.46 -3.40 1.17
CA SER A 180 -12.29 -2.97 -0.23
C SER A 180 -11.90 -4.12 -1.16
N LYS A 181 -10.93 -4.96 -0.77
CA LYS A 181 -10.53 -6.13 -1.57
C LYS A 181 -11.64 -7.17 -1.64
N ARG A 182 -12.37 -7.38 -0.53
CA ARG A 182 -13.50 -8.33 -0.48
C ARG A 182 -14.67 -7.87 -1.35
N VAL A 183 -14.99 -6.57 -1.34
CA VAL A 183 -16.05 -6.00 -2.18
C VAL A 183 -15.67 -6.05 -3.66
N ARG A 184 -14.39 -5.81 -3.99
CA ARG A 184 -13.86 -5.92 -5.35
C ARG A 184 -13.85 -7.36 -5.85
N GLY A 185 -13.35 -8.31 -5.06
CA GLY A 185 -13.22 -9.71 -5.47
C GLY A 185 -12.55 -9.86 -6.84
N LEU A 186 -13.03 -10.83 -7.63
CA LEU A 186 -12.57 -11.09 -9.01
C LEU A 186 -13.40 -10.36 -10.10
N MET A 187 -14.23 -9.39 -9.72
CA MET A 187 -15.12 -8.72 -10.68
C MET A 187 -14.32 -7.92 -11.73
N PHE A 188 -14.89 -7.77 -12.93
CA PHE A 188 -14.26 -7.13 -14.10
C PHE A 188 -13.00 -7.80 -14.67
N GLN A 189 -12.47 -8.86 -14.05
CA GLN A 189 -11.39 -9.66 -14.65
C GLN A 189 -11.89 -10.42 -15.89
N GLU A 190 -11.05 -10.52 -16.92
CA GLU A 190 -11.39 -11.21 -18.17
C GLU A 190 -11.37 -12.73 -18.01
N GLN A 191 -10.42 -13.25 -17.24
CA GLN A 191 -10.19 -14.68 -17.01
C GLN A 191 -9.41 -14.90 -15.72
N LEU A 192 -9.63 -16.04 -15.07
CA LEU A 192 -8.81 -16.53 -13.96
C LEU A 192 -8.03 -17.78 -14.42
N PRO A 193 -6.69 -17.77 -14.40
CA PRO A 193 -5.90 -18.98 -14.66
C PRO A 193 -6.24 -20.09 -13.67
N TYR A 194 -6.19 -21.34 -14.15
CA TYR A 194 -6.66 -22.49 -13.36
C TYR A 194 -5.77 -22.82 -12.14
N ASP A 195 -4.50 -22.42 -12.20
CA ASP A 195 -3.51 -22.51 -11.14
C ASP A 195 -3.60 -21.34 -10.14
N LYS A 196 -4.65 -20.51 -10.27
CA LYS A 196 -4.81 -19.28 -9.52
C LYS A 196 -6.19 -19.12 -8.88
N GLY A 197 -6.26 -18.31 -7.83
CA GLY A 197 -7.50 -17.98 -7.13
C GLY A 197 -7.42 -16.72 -6.29
N MET A 198 -8.45 -16.48 -5.48
CA MET A 198 -8.48 -15.41 -4.48
C MET A 198 -8.98 -15.96 -3.15
N LEU A 199 -8.25 -15.69 -2.07
CA LEU A 199 -8.57 -16.08 -0.71
C LEU A 199 -9.03 -14.86 0.09
N PHE A 200 -10.28 -14.88 0.53
CA PHE A 200 -10.89 -13.90 1.39
C PHE A 200 -10.65 -14.30 2.84
N VAL A 201 -10.17 -13.36 3.64
CA VAL A 201 -9.80 -13.60 5.04
C VAL A 201 -10.66 -12.70 5.93
N PHE A 202 -11.33 -13.31 6.90
CA PHE A 202 -12.26 -12.66 7.81
C PHE A 202 -11.79 -12.79 9.26
N GLU A 203 -11.97 -11.71 10.02
CA GLU A 203 -11.52 -11.65 11.41
C GLU A 203 -12.38 -12.48 12.35
N GLU A 204 -13.68 -12.44 12.13
CA GLU A 204 -14.68 -13.16 12.91
C GLU A 204 -15.15 -14.39 12.13
N SER A 205 -15.50 -15.46 12.85
CA SER A 205 -16.19 -16.58 12.22
C SER A 205 -17.63 -16.17 11.90
N GLY A 206 -18.05 -16.36 10.65
CA GLY A 206 -19.40 -15.93 10.24
C GLY A 206 -19.86 -16.54 8.94
N ASN A 207 -21.12 -16.25 8.59
CA ASN A 207 -21.71 -16.66 7.32
C ASN A 207 -21.45 -15.59 6.27
N TYR A 208 -20.35 -15.72 5.53
CA TYR A 208 -19.95 -14.77 4.51
C TYR A 208 -20.51 -15.15 3.13
N PRO A 209 -21.56 -14.44 2.64
CA PRO A 209 -22.14 -14.74 1.35
C PRO A 209 -21.24 -14.28 0.21
N ILE A 210 -21.18 -15.08 -0.85
CA ILE A 210 -20.55 -14.71 -2.13
C ILE A 210 -21.63 -14.45 -3.18
N TRP A 211 -21.32 -13.60 -4.14
CA TRP A 211 -22.19 -13.24 -5.25
C TRP A 211 -21.38 -13.16 -6.56
N MET A 212 -22.07 -13.30 -7.69
CA MET A 212 -21.43 -13.31 -9.01
C MET A 212 -21.72 -12.03 -9.81
N HIS A 213 -21.89 -10.90 -9.13
CA HIS A 213 -22.18 -9.61 -9.77
C HIS A 213 -20.96 -9.09 -10.54
N ASN A 214 -21.15 -8.61 -11.78
CA ASN A 214 -20.09 -8.13 -12.68
C ASN A 214 -18.95 -9.13 -12.98
N MET A 215 -19.19 -10.42 -12.78
CA MET A 215 -18.27 -11.49 -13.18
C MET A 215 -18.34 -11.76 -14.68
N LYS A 216 -17.22 -12.12 -15.30
CA LYS A 216 -17.16 -12.50 -16.73
C LYS A 216 -17.02 -14.01 -16.96
N PHE A 217 -16.71 -14.79 -15.92
CA PHE A 217 -16.47 -16.22 -16.00
C PHE A 217 -17.03 -16.94 -14.75
N PRO A 218 -17.32 -18.25 -14.85
CA PRO A 218 -17.84 -19.03 -13.72
C PRO A 218 -16.74 -19.41 -12.72
N LEU A 219 -17.13 -19.59 -11.47
CA LEU A 219 -16.24 -19.92 -10.35
C LEU A 219 -16.70 -21.17 -9.59
N ASP A 220 -15.77 -21.85 -8.94
CA ASP A 220 -16.07 -22.70 -7.78
C ASP A 220 -15.64 -21.94 -6.52
N VAL A 221 -16.39 -22.09 -5.42
CA VAL A 221 -16.16 -21.38 -4.17
C VAL A 221 -16.14 -22.37 -3.01
N ILE A 222 -15.12 -22.26 -2.16
CA ILE A 222 -14.91 -23.14 -1.01
C ILE A 222 -14.80 -22.28 0.25
N TRP A 223 -15.58 -22.61 1.28
CA TRP A 223 -15.51 -21.96 2.59
C TRP A 223 -14.76 -22.85 3.57
N PHE A 224 -13.88 -22.26 4.38
CA PHE A 224 -13.12 -22.94 5.41
C PHE A 224 -13.34 -22.31 6.80
N ASP A 225 -13.36 -23.16 7.82
CA ASP A 225 -13.39 -22.74 9.22
C ASP A 225 -12.04 -22.12 9.68
N LYS A 226 -11.97 -21.69 10.95
CA LYS A 226 -10.74 -21.15 11.56
C LYS A 226 -9.53 -22.10 11.54
N ASN A 227 -9.76 -23.40 11.43
CA ASN A 227 -8.71 -24.43 11.40
C ASN A 227 -8.36 -24.83 9.96
N GLY A 228 -8.96 -24.19 8.95
CA GLY A 228 -8.76 -24.50 7.54
C GLY A 228 -9.60 -25.68 7.03
N ASN A 229 -10.57 -26.23 7.76
CA ASN A 229 -11.40 -27.34 7.27
C ASN A 229 -12.51 -26.84 6.34
N ALA A 230 -12.74 -27.53 5.23
CA ALA A 230 -13.77 -27.16 4.26
C ALA A 230 -15.19 -27.38 4.82
N VAL A 231 -15.93 -26.30 5.09
CA VAL A 231 -17.28 -26.35 5.66
C VAL A 231 -18.38 -26.36 4.59
N HIS A 232 -18.15 -25.68 3.47
CA HIS A 232 -19.11 -25.55 2.38
C HIS A 232 -18.41 -25.42 1.04
N ILE A 233 -19.03 -25.95 -0.01
CA ILE A 233 -18.50 -25.89 -1.37
C ILE A 233 -19.66 -25.63 -2.33
N GLU A 234 -19.50 -24.59 -3.16
CA GLU A 234 -20.37 -24.32 -4.30
C GLU A 234 -19.59 -24.48 -5.59
N LYS A 235 -20.18 -25.14 -6.59
CA LYS A 235 -19.53 -25.46 -7.86
C LYS A 235 -20.25 -24.78 -9.01
N ASN A 236 -19.49 -24.34 -10.01
CA ASN A 236 -19.99 -23.78 -11.26
C ASN A 236 -21.01 -22.64 -11.04
N LEU A 237 -20.64 -21.71 -10.17
CA LEU A 237 -21.40 -20.48 -9.99
C LEU A 237 -21.30 -19.65 -11.28
N LEU A 238 -22.45 -19.35 -11.88
CA LEU A 238 -22.53 -18.60 -13.13
C LEU A 238 -22.58 -17.09 -12.87
N PRO A 239 -21.99 -16.26 -13.75
CA PRO A 239 -22.15 -14.81 -13.71
C PRO A 239 -23.62 -14.37 -13.64
N CYS A 240 -23.88 -13.36 -12.80
CA CYS A 240 -25.20 -12.75 -12.72
C CYS A 240 -25.56 -12.07 -14.05
N LYS A 241 -26.72 -12.41 -14.61
CA LYS A 241 -27.21 -11.86 -15.89
C LYS A 241 -27.79 -10.46 -15.78
N THR A 242 -28.12 -10.02 -14.56
CA THR A 242 -28.79 -8.74 -14.30
C THR A 242 -27.81 -7.67 -13.86
N VAL A 243 -28.01 -6.44 -14.33
CA VAL A 243 -27.24 -5.25 -13.91
C VAL A 243 -27.69 -4.74 -12.53
N ASP A 244 -28.89 -5.09 -12.08
CA ASP A 244 -29.38 -4.75 -10.74
C ASP A 244 -28.72 -5.62 -9.67
N THR A 245 -28.16 -4.97 -8.64
CA THR A 245 -27.48 -5.59 -7.50
C THR A 245 -28.46 -6.32 -6.58
N ASN A 246 -29.73 -5.89 -6.55
CA ASN A 246 -30.74 -6.48 -5.65
C ASN A 246 -31.31 -7.82 -6.15
N THR A 247 -31.12 -8.14 -7.44
CA THR A 247 -31.64 -9.37 -8.06
C THR A 247 -30.58 -10.45 -8.25
N CYS A 248 -29.30 -10.15 -7.96
CA CYS A 248 -28.22 -11.13 -8.06
C CYS A 248 -28.25 -12.06 -6.83
N GLN A 249 -28.32 -13.37 -7.09
CA GLN A 249 -28.37 -14.39 -6.04
C GLN A 249 -27.10 -14.35 -5.19
N LYS A 250 -27.28 -14.41 -3.87
CA LYS A 250 -26.20 -14.57 -2.89
C LYS A 250 -26.14 -16.03 -2.44
N PHE A 251 -24.95 -16.58 -2.40
CA PHE A 251 -24.67 -17.96 -1.98
C PHE A 251 -24.12 -17.92 -0.56
N LEU A 252 -24.80 -18.57 0.39
CA LEU A 252 -24.40 -18.62 1.79
C LEU A 252 -23.77 -19.97 2.11
N PRO A 253 -22.76 -20.00 3.00
CA PRO A 253 -22.22 -21.26 3.48
C PRO A 253 -23.19 -21.99 4.43
N SER A 254 -23.03 -23.31 4.55
CA SER A 254 -23.81 -24.15 5.48
C SER A 254 -23.38 -24.01 6.94
N ALA A 255 -22.19 -23.45 7.20
CA ALA A 255 -21.63 -23.22 8.53
C ALA A 255 -20.71 -21.99 8.50
N GLU A 256 -20.36 -21.50 9.69
CA GLU A 256 -19.48 -20.35 9.85
C GLU A 256 -18.09 -20.62 9.26
N ALA A 257 -17.53 -19.61 8.63
CA ALA A 257 -16.24 -19.66 7.95
C ALA A 257 -15.38 -18.45 8.32
N ASN A 258 -14.06 -18.62 8.25
CA ASN A 258 -13.07 -17.55 8.41
C ASN A 258 -12.33 -17.29 7.10
N TYR A 259 -12.34 -18.28 6.19
CA TYR A 259 -11.70 -18.17 4.89
C TYR A 259 -12.67 -18.57 3.79
N VAL A 260 -12.63 -17.83 2.68
CA VAL A 260 -13.41 -18.17 1.48
C VAL A 260 -12.47 -18.13 0.29
N LEU A 261 -12.42 -19.21 -0.48
CA LEU A 261 -11.54 -19.35 -1.62
C LEU A 261 -12.38 -19.38 -2.90
N GLU A 262 -12.09 -18.44 -3.80
CA GLU A 262 -12.61 -18.40 -5.16
C GLU A 262 -11.58 -18.95 -6.15
N VAL A 263 -11.98 -19.94 -6.94
CA VAL A 263 -11.14 -20.60 -7.95
C VAL A 263 -11.90 -20.79 -9.27
N ALA A 264 -11.15 -21.01 -10.35
CA ALA A 264 -11.74 -21.27 -11.66
C ALA A 264 -12.72 -22.46 -11.62
N SER A 265 -13.85 -22.35 -12.31
CA SER A 265 -14.85 -23.43 -12.32
C SER A 265 -14.26 -24.76 -12.82
N GLY A 266 -14.66 -25.85 -12.15
CA GLY A 266 -14.14 -27.20 -12.39
C GLY A 266 -12.93 -27.56 -11.53
N PHE A 267 -12.33 -26.60 -10.81
CA PHE A 267 -11.21 -26.82 -9.90
C PHE A 267 -11.51 -27.90 -8.86
N VAL A 268 -12.69 -27.82 -8.23
CA VAL A 268 -13.11 -28.77 -7.19
C VAL A 268 -13.21 -30.19 -7.73
N GLU A 269 -13.79 -30.36 -8.92
CA GLU A 269 -13.99 -31.67 -9.53
C GLU A 269 -12.67 -32.30 -10.00
N LYS A 270 -11.82 -31.51 -10.64
CA LYS A 270 -10.52 -31.98 -11.15
C LYS A 270 -9.60 -32.44 -10.01
N HIS A 271 -9.58 -31.71 -8.91
CA HIS A 271 -8.71 -31.98 -7.77
C HIS A 271 -9.38 -32.84 -6.69
N ARG A 272 -10.65 -33.24 -6.88
CA ARG A 272 -11.43 -34.04 -5.93
C ARG A 272 -11.49 -33.43 -4.53
N ILE A 273 -11.61 -32.10 -4.46
CA ILE A 273 -11.77 -31.38 -3.19
C ILE A 273 -13.14 -31.74 -2.59
N THR A 274 -13.17 -32.10 -1.31
CA THR A 274 -14.38 -32.50 -0.59
C THR A 274 -14.53 -31.72 0.70
N LYS A 275 -15.60 -31.98 1.48
CA LYS A 275 -15.77 -31.37 2.81
C LYS A 275 -14.75 -31.86 3.83
N ASP A 276 -14.00 -32.93 3.52
CA ASP A 276 -12.93 -33.43 4.37
C ASP A 276 -11.56 -32.80 4.03
N SER A 277 -11.51 -31.96 2.99
CA SER A 277 -10.28 -31.27 2.57
C SER A 277 -9.90 -30.15 3.54
N ASN A 278 -8.59 -29.94 3.70
CA ASN A 278 -8.04 -28.94 4.60
C ASN A 278 -7.11 -27.95 3.87
N LEU A 279 -7.24 -26.67 4.22
CA LEU A 279 -6.36 -25.57 3.83
C LEU A 279 -5.23 -25.45 4.85
N TYR A 280 -4.00 -25.66 4.40
CA TYR A 280 -2.82 -25.55 5.25
C TYR A 280 -2.45 -24.09 5.51
N LEU A 281 -2.81 -23.58 6.69
CA LEU A 281 -2.58 -22.19 7.08
C LEU A 281 -1.09 -21.83 7.20
N ASP A 282 -0.19 -22.80 7.41
CA ASP A 282 1.27 -22.57 7.47
C ASP A 282 1.86 -21.94 6.19
N SER A 283 1.12 -22.04 5.08
CA SER A 283 1.50 -21.45 3.79
C SER A 283 1.12 -19.96 3.65
N ILE A 284 0.36 -19.41 4.61
CA ILE A 284 -0.13 -18.02 4.60
C ILE A 284 0.74 -17.17 5.56
N PRO A 285 1.10 -15.91 5.21
CA PRO A 285 1.84 -15.04 6.11
C PRO A 285 1.13 -14.82 7.47
N ILE A 286 1.89 -14.90 8.57
CA ILE A 286 1.37 -14.84 9.96
C ILE A 286 0.53 -13.58 10.23
N GLU A 287 0.88 -12.44 9.62
CA GLU A 287 0.13 -11.20 9.75
C GLU A 287 -1.32 -11.33 9.27
N ILE A 288 -1.54 -12.08 8.18
CA ILE A 288 -2.87 -12.31 7.60
C ILE A 288 -3.66 -13.31 8.46
N ILE A 289 -3.00 -14.35 8.97
CA ILE A 289 -3.63 -15.32 9.88
C ILE A 289 -4.07 -14.64 11.18
N SER A 290 -3.26 -13.74 11.73
CA SER A 290 -3.57 -13.04 12.99
C SER A 290 -4.79 -12.12 12.91
N LYS A 291 -5.23 -11.74 11.71
CA LYS A 291 -6.49 -11.01 11.53
C LYS A 291 -7.68 -11.95 11.74
N GLY A 292 -7.59 -13.20 11.27
CA GLY A 292 -8.66 -14.22 11.32
C GLY A 292 -8.69 -15.14 12.53
N ALA A 293 -7.73 -15.04 13.44
CA ALA A 293 -7.59 -15.94 14.58
C ALA A 293 -7.88 -15.21 15.90
N VAL A 294 -8.95 -15.61 16.59
CA VAL A 294 -9.08 -15.40 18.04
C VAL A 294 -8.24 -16.49 18.71
N ILE A 295 -7.02 -16.13 19.08
CA ILE A 295 -6.04 -17.03 19.69
C ILE A 295 -6.42 -17.22 21.16
N GLU A 296 -6.95 -18.40 21.52
CA GLU A 296 -7.20 -18.77 22.91
C GLU A 296 -5.89 -19.16 23.63
N GLY A 297 -5.84 -18.99 24.96
CA GLY A 297 -4.61 -18.84 25.75
C GLY A 297 -3.57 -19.98 25.72
N ASN A 298 -3.87 -21.13 25.13
CA ASN A 298 -2.90 -22.22 24.89
C ASN A 298 -2.03 -21.99 23.64
N GLU A 299 -2.52 -21.24 22.66
CA GLU A 299 -1.80 -20.93 21.41
C GLU A 299 -0.76 -19.81 21.57
N ILE A 300 -0.88 -18.96 22.60
CA ILE A 300 0.13 -17.96 22.96
C ILE A 300 1.44 -18.64 23.39
N LEU A 301 1.33 -19.77 24.10
CA LEU A 301 2.49 -20.55 24.53
C LEU A 301 3.22 -21.15 23.32
N ASP A 302 2.47 -21.60 22.31
CA ASP A 302 2.99 -22.17 21.07
C ASP A 302 3.62 -21.08 20.19
N ALA A 303 2.99 -19.91 20.08
CA ALA A 303 3.55 -18.73 19.41
C ALA A 303 4.84 -18.22 20.08
N LYS A 304 4.89 -18.23 21.42
CA LYS A 304 6.09 -17.90 22.19
C LYS A 304 7.22 -18.88 21.94
N ASN A 305 6.94 -20.19 21.93
CA ASN A 305 7.93 -21.23 21.67
C ASN A 305 8.48 -21.12 20.24
N ARG A 306 7.62 -20.84 19.24
CA ARG A 306 8.05 -20.55 17.87
C ARG A 306 8.94 -19.32 17.78
N CYS A 307 8.56 -18.21 18.41
CA CYS A 307 9.36 -16.98 18.44
C CYS A 307 10.77 -17.21 19.01
N LEU A 308 10.86 -17.94 20.12
CA LEU A 308 12.13 -18.27 20.76
C LEU A 308 12.98 -19.23 19.92
N ASN A 309 12.37 -20.21 19.24
CA ASN A 309 13.08 -21.15 18.37
C ASN A 309 13.71 -20.47 17.13
N HIS A 310 13.14 -19.37 16.65
CA HIS A 310 13.70 -18.57 15.56
C HIS A 310 14.71 -17.50 16.03
N GLY A 311 15.08 -17.49 17.33
CA GLY A 311 16.11 -16.61 17.88
C GLY A 311 15.64 -15.16 18.14
N HIS A 312 14.33 -14.94 18.22
CA HIS A 312 13.72 -13.63 18.48
C HIS A 312 13.40 -13.44 19.98
N ILE A 313 13.21 -12.19 20.39
CA ILE A 313 12.88 -11.82 21.78
C ILE A 313 11.36 -11.69 21.92
N TRP A 314 10.79 -12.46 22.83
CA TRP A 314 9.40 -12.33 23.26
C TRP A 314 9.29 -11.31 24.40
N ASN A 315 8.52 -10.23 24.22
CA ASN A 315 8.31 -9.20 25.24
C ASN A 315 7.08 -9.49 26.12
N ASN A 316 7.02 -8.84 27.28
CA ASN A 316 5.91 -8.95 28.25
C ASN A 316 4.55 -8.42 27.76
N ASN A 317 4.49 -7.86 26.54
CA ASN A 317 3.27 -7.40 25.88
C ASN A 317 2.82 -8.37 24.76
N ASP A 318 3.26 -9.63 24.82
CA ASP A 318 2.98 -10.68 23.83
C ASP A 318 3.43 -10.37 22.40
N THR A 319 4.48 -9.57 22.26
CA THR A 319 5.07 -9.20 20.96
C THR A 319 6.41 -9.88 20.74
N CYS A 320 6.61 -10.51 19.58
CA CYS A 320 7.90 -11.06 19.15
C CYS A 320 8.72 -10.00 18.40
N THR A 321 9.97 -9.78 18.81
CA THR A 321 10.87 -8.74 18.26
C THR A 321 12.21 -9.32 17.83
N LEU A 322 12.70 -8.91 16.66
CA LEU A 322 13.99 -9.34 16.10
C LEU A 322 15.16 -8.77 16.91
N THR A 323 16.14 -9.63 17.22
CA THR A 323 17.49 -9.23 17.64
C THR A 323 18.26 -8.71 16.44
N SER A 324 18.18 -7.40 16.17
CA SER A 324 19.02 -6.79 15.13
C SER A 324 20.50 -6.84 15.52
N VAL A 325 21.29 -7.60 14.76
CA VAL A 325 22.76 -7.56 14.80
C VAL A 325 23.25 -6.32 14.04
N PHE A 326 23.08 -5.12 14.61
CA PHE A 326 23.83 -3.91 14.22
C PHE A 326 23.82 -2.90 15.37
N PRO A 327 24.96 -2.58 15.99
CA PRO A 327 25.03 -1.58 17.05
C PRO A 327 25.02 -0.17 16.44
N GLY A 328 23.92 0.59 16.60
CA GLY A 328 23.94 2.01 16.25
C GLY A 328 22.62 2.73 15.95
N VAL A 329 21.49 2.03 15.82
CA VAL A 329 20.19 2.67 15.54
C VAL A 329 19.23 2.42 16.70
N SER A 330 19.34 3.21 17.77
CA SER A 330 18.31 3.24 18.81
C SER A 330 17.14 4.10 18.33
N GLY A 331 16.02 3.49 17.95
CA GLY A 331 14.77 4.26 17.80
C GLY A 331 13.71 3.77 16.81
N MET A 332 13.94 2.73 16.02
CA MET A 332 12.90 2.19 15.12
C MET A 332 12.60 0.73 15.48
N GLY A 333 11.73 0.54 16.47
CA GLY A 333 11.08 -0.74 16.70
C GLY A 333 9.95 -0.92 15.69
N LEU A 334 10.07 -1.89 14.79
CA LEU A 334 8.95 -2.39 13.99
C LEU A 334 7.93 -3.02 14.95
N LYS A 335 6.74 -2.43 15.06
CA LYS A 335 5.62 -3.00 15.80
C LYS A 335 4.98 -4.09 14.94
N TYR A 336 5.29 -5.35 15.23
CA TYR A 336 4.46 -6.47 14.81
C TYR A 336 3.33 -6.64 15.83
N GLY A 337 2.07 -6.56 15.36
CA GLY A 337 0.82 -6.98 16.01
C GLY A 337 0.67 -6.80 17.52
N LYS A 338 -0.34 -6.01 17.95
CA LYS A 338 -0.76 -6.00 19.36
C LYS A 338 -1.69 -7.19 19.61
N TYR A 339 -1.24 -8.21 20.32
CA TYR A 339 -2.10 -9.28 20.80
C TYR A 339 -2.87 -8.77 22.02
N VAL A 340 -4.20 -8.73 21.92
CA VAL A 340 -5.06 -8.33 23.04
C VAL A 340 -5.63 -9.60 23.65
N SER A 341 -5.11 -9.99 24.81
CA SER A 341 -5.77 -10.97 25.67
C SER A 341 -7.11 -10.39 26.12
N GLY A 342 -8.21 -10.97 25.64
CA GLY A 342 -9.55 -10.68 26.13
C GLY A 342 -9.74 -11.33 27.50
N THR A 343 -9.45 -10.60 28.56
CA THR A 343 -9.95 -10.96 29.90
C THR A 343 -11.42 -10.57 30.00
N PHE A 344 -12.29 -11.57 30.18
CA PHE A 344 -13.59 -11.44 30.81
C PHE A 344 -13.46 -10.57 32.08
N LEU A 345 -14.13 -9.42 32.12
CA LEU A 345 -14.46 -8.76 33.38
C LEU A 345 -15.79 -9.35 33.85
N GLU A 346 -15.68 -10.24 34.83
CA GLU A 346 -16.78 -10.63 35.70
C GLU A 346 -17.24 -9.36 36.43
N ASN A 347 -18.51 -8.99 36.22
CA ASN A 347 -19.12 -7.83 36.86
C ASN A 347 -19.15 -8.01 38.37
N GLU A 348 -18.67 -6.99 39.09
CA GLU A 348 -19.01 -6.76 40.49
C GLU A 348 -20.54 -6.62 40.64
N ASN A 349 -21.14 -7.51 41.44
CA ASN A 349 -22.11 -7.20 42.49
C ASN A 349 -22.28 -8.39 43.43
#